data_AF-A0A8C9G291-F1
#
_entry.id   AF-A0A8C9G291-F1
#
_cell.length_a   1.000
_cell.length_b   1.000
_cell.length_c   1.000
_cell.angle_alpha   90.00
_cell.angle_beta   90.00
_cell.angle_gamma   90.00
#
_symmetry.space_group_name_H-M   'P 1'
#
loop_
_entity.id
_entity.type
_entity.pdbx_description
1 polymer ?
#
loop_
_entity_poly.entity_id
_entity_poly.type
_entity_poly.pdbx_seq_one_letter_code
_entity_poly.pdbx_strand_id
1 'polypeptide(L)'
;PCPPGRIKYSERVYDACMDTFDCLPLAALLNQQFLCVHGGLSPEITCLDDIRKLDRFKEPPAFGPMCDLLWSDPSEDYGNEKSVEHFAHNTVRGCSYFYSYPAVCDFLQNNSLLSVIRAHEAQDAGYRMYRKSQTTGFPSLITIFSAPNYLDVYNNKAAVLKYENNVMNIRQFNCSPHPYWLPNFMDVFTWSLPFVGEKVTEMLVNILNICSDDELISDGDETLEGGTTVRKEIIRNKIRAIGKMARVFSVLREESESVLTLKGLTPTGTLPLGVLSGGRQTLQTEAERGHAVPQHLCSGPGAPGSEEPRSPPRSDVLPQQSSSLHTEALPSQAAGSWFADQPDPGRNTWHSPSSFPPFVRWGRFAP
;
A
#
# COMPACT_ATOMS: atom_id res chain seq x y z
N PRO A 1 7.63 -1.98 -9.35
CA PRO A 1 8.17 -2.26 -8.00
C PRO A 1 7.70 -3.64 -7.51
N CYS A 2 8.59 -4.50 -7.03
CA CYS A 2 8.18 -5.79 -6.47
C CYS A 2 7.59 -5.58 -5.06
N PRO A 3 6.46 -6.21 -4.71
CA PRO A 3 5.89 -6.10 -3.37
C PRO A 3 6.91 -6.57 -2.29
N PRO A 4 6.88 -6.02 -1.06
CA PRO A 4 7.84 -6.32 0.01
C PRO A 4 8.04 -7.82 0.29
N GLY A 5 7.00 -8.63 0.09
CA GLY A 5 7.06 -10.09 0.26
C GLY A 5 8.05 -10.78 -0.70
N ARG A 6 8.27 -10.22 -1.90
CA ARG A 6 9.23 -10.76 -2.87
C ARG A 6 10.69 -10.57 -2.46
N ILE A 7 11.01 -9.59 -1.62
CA ILE A 7 12.41 -9.29 -1.26
C ILE A 7 12.92 -10.23 -0.16
N LYS A 8 12.08 -10.55 0.83
CA LYS A 8 12.46 -11.45 1.94
C LYS A 8 12.21 -12.93 1.63
N TYR A 9 11.21 -13.23 0.81
CA TYR A 9 10.78 -14.60 0.53
C TYR A 9 10.57 -14.83 -0.97
N SER A 10 9.32 -14.99 -1.40
CA SER A 10 8.94 -15.23 -2.78
C SER A 10 7.49 -14.78 -2.99
N GLU A 11 7.10 -14.63 -4.25
CA GLU A 11 5.70 -14.33 -4.62
C GLU A 11 4.72 -15.37 -4.10
N ARG A 12 5.11 -16.66 -4.09
CA ARG A 12 4.29 -17.73 -3.52
C ARG A 12 3.91 -17.51 -2.06
N VAL A 13 4.81 -16.91 -1.26
CA VAL A 13 4.50 -16.58 0.15
C VAL A 13 3.52 -15.41 0.23
N TYR A 14 3.65 -14.43 -0.67
CA TYR A 14 2.71 -13.33 -0.76
C TYR A 14 1.31 -13.82 -1.15
N ASP A 15 1.20 -14.67 -2.17
CA ASP A 15 -0.08 -15.24 -2.61
C ASP A 15 -0.74 -16.05 -1.48
N ALA A 16 0.03 -16.88 -0.77
CA ALA A 16 -0.47 -17.62 0.39
C ALA A 16 -0.95 -16.69 1.52
N CYS A 17 -0.32 -15.52 1.71
CA CYS A 17 -0.81 -14.51 2.63
C CYS A 17 -2.13 -13.89 2.15
N MET A 18 -2.30 -13.63 0.85
CA MET A 18 -3.55 -13.10 0.30
C MET A 18 -4.71 -14.08 0.54
N ASP A 19 -4.52 -15.37 0.22
CA ASP A 19 -5.52 -16.42 0.50
C ASP A 19 -5.85 -16.51 2.00
N THR A 20 -4.85 -16.30 2.86
CA THR A 20 -5.04 -16.28 4.32
C THR A 20 -5.82 -15.05 4.79
N PHE A 21 -5.59 -13.89 4.18
CA PHE A 21 -6.31 -12.65 4.50
C PHE A 21 -7.79 -12.75 4.15
N ASP A 22 -8.14 -13.40 3.03
CA ASP A 22 -9.54 -13.70 2.66
C ASP A 22 -10.25 -14.61 3.68
N CYS A 23 -9.51 -15.33 4.52
CA CYS A 23 -10.07 -16.17 5.57
C CYS A 23 -10.34 -15.42 6.89
N LEU A 24 -9.80 -14.21 7.07
CA LEU A 24 -9.89 -13.47 8.33
C LEU A 24 -11.35 -13.10 8.66
N PRO A 25 -11.82 -13.30 9.92
CA PRO A 25 -13.13 -12.83 10.35
C PRO A 25 -13.24 -11.29 10.29
N LEU A 26 -14.40 -10.78 9.85
CA LEU A 26 -14.64 -9.34 9.71
C LEU A 26 -14.99 -8.63 11.03
N ALA A 27 -15.56 -9.36 11.98
CA ALA A 27 -16.04 -8.81 13.25
C ALA A 27 -15.99 -9.85 14.36
N ALA A 28 -16.01 -9.38 15.60
CA ALA A 28 -16.20 -10.22 16.78
C ALA A 28 -17.26 -9.62 17.72
N LEU A 29 -18.09 -10.48 18.30
CA LEU A 29 -19.00 -10.10 19.39
C LEU A 29 -18.35 -10.50 20.71
N LEU A 30 -17.79 -9.52 21.43
CA LEU A 30 -17.10 -9.75 22.70
C LEU A 30 -18.07 -9.64 23.87
N ASN A 31 -18.12 -10.70 24.69
CA ASN A 31 -18.94 -10.78 25.90
C ASN A 31 -20.44 -10.47 25.71
N GLN A 32 -20.97 -10.62 24.48
CA GLN A 32 -22.33 -10.18 24.10
C GLN A 32 -22.61 -8.70 24.35
N GLN A 33 -21.57 -7.88 24.53
CA GLN A 33 -21.68 -6.47 24.90
C GLN A 33 -20.99 -5.55 23.90
N PHE A 34 -19.93 -6.01 23.24
CA PHE A 34 -19.13 -5.17 22.36
C PHE A 34 -19.10 -5.73 20.95
N LEU A 35 -19.43 -4.90 19.97
CA LEU A 35 -19.08 -5.19 18.59
C LEU A 35 -17.63 -4.72 18.36
N CYS A 36 -16.77 -5.64 17.97
CA CYS A 36 -15.38 -5.38 17.62
C CYS A 36 -15.19 -5.48 16.10
N VAL A 37 -14.74 -4.40 15.47
CA VAL A 37 -14.51 -4.30 14.01
C VAL A 37 -13.23 -3.49 13.74
N HIS A 38 -12.68 -3.56 12.53
CA HIS A 38 -11.50 -2.73 12.19
C HIS A 38 -11.91 -1.28 11.89
N GLY A 39 -12.78 -1.13 10.88
CA GLY A 39 -13.45 0.08 10.42
C GLY A 39 -14.50 0.54 11.42
N GLY A 40 -15.77 0.47 11.04
CA GLY A 40 -16.88 0.79 11.92
C GLY A 40 -18.20 0.29 11.37
N LEU A 41 -19.21 1.17 11.33
CA LEU A 41 -20.56 0.83 10.87
C LEU A 41 -20.73 1.01 9.36
N SER A 42 -21.80 0.42 8.84
CA SER A 42 -22.24 0.55 7.45
C SER A 42 -23.73 0.94 7.42
N PRO A 43 -24.17 1.77 6.45
CA PRO A 43 -25.61 2.00 6.24
C PRO A 43 -26.38 0.72 5.85
N GLU A 44 -25.69 -0.30 5.35
CA GLU A 44 -26.29 -1.59 4.93
C GLU A 44 -26.31 -2.64 6.05
N ILE A 45 -25.70 -2.35 7.21
CA ILE A 45 -25.62 -3.28 8.35
C ILE A 45 -26.42 -2.69 9.51
N THR A 46 -27.64 -3.21 9.70
CA THR A 46 -28.54 -2.75 10.76
C THR A 46 -28.53 -3.67 11.97
N CYS A 47 -28.23 -4.96 11.76
CA CYS A 47 -28.14 -5.94 12.82
C CYS A 47 -26.91 -6.87 12.71
N LEU A 48 -26.59 -7.57 13.81
CA LEU A 48 -25.46 -8.51 13.84
C LEU A 48 -25.61 -9.66 12.84
N ASP A 49 -26.84 -10.04 12.48
CA ASP A 49 -27.09 -11.09 11.48
C ASP A 49 -26.72 -10.66 10.06
N ASP A 50 -26.72 -9.36 9.77
CA ASP A 50 -26.30 -8.86 8.46
C ASP A 50 -24.81 -9.12 8.22
N ILE A 51 -23.98 -8.97 9.27
CA ILE A 51 -22.55 -9.31 9.24
C ILE A 51 -22.36 -10.82 9.00
N ARG A 52 -23.19 -11.67 9.63
CA ARG A 52 -23.10 -13.14 9.51
C ARG A 52 -23.43 -13.65 8.11
N LYS A 53 -24.24 -12.90 7.35
CA LYS A 53 -24.64 -13.25 5.97
C LYS A 53 -23.58 -12.87 4.93
N LEU A 54 -22.56 -12.09 5.30
CA LEU A 54 -21.53 -11.65 4.36
C LEU A 54 -20.66 -12.81 3.90
N ASP A 55 -20.55 -12.97 2.59
CA ASP A 55 -19.50 -13.78 1.98
C ASP A 55 -18.17 -13.00 2.03
N ARG A 56 -17.28 -13.43 2.94
CA ARG A 56 -16.01 -12.76 3.23
C ARG A 56 -14.80 -13.35 2.50
N PHE A 57 -14.93 -14.51 1.85
CA PHE A 57 -13.81 -15.24 1.25
C PHE A 57 -13.46 -14.69 -0.13
N LYS A 58 -13.08 -13.42 -0.16
CA LYS A 58 -12.76 -12.66 -1.36
C LYS A 58 -12.01 -11.39 -0.99
N GLU A 59 -11.29 -10.84 -1.95
CA GLU A 59 -10.77 -9.48 -1.88
C GLU A 59 -11.90 -8.47 -1.53
N PRO A 60 -11.70 -7.58 -0.54
CA PRO A 60 -12.70 -6.58 -0.20
C PRO A 60 -13.18 -5.78 -1.42
N PRO A 61 -14.51 -5.68 -1.64
CA PRO A 61 -15.07 -4.89 -2.74
C PRO A 61 -14.82 -3.40 -2.51
N ALA A 62 -14.91 -2.60 -3.58
CA ALA A 62 -14.69 -1.15 -3.49
C ALA A 62 -15.78 -0.41 -2.68
N PHE A 63 -16.97 -1.00 -2.57
CA PHE A 63 -18.13 -0.47 -1.84
C PHE A 63 -18.93 -1.60 -1.20
N GLY A 64 -19.86 -1.24 -0.33
CA GLY A 64 -20.79 -2.15 0.32
C GLY A 64 -20.33 -2.59 1.71
N PRO A 65 -21.10 -3.47 2.38
CA PRO A 65 -20.99 -3.73 3.82
C PRO A 65 -19.63 -4.26 4.26
N MET A 66 -18.98 -5.09 3.43
CA MET A 66 -17.63 -5.60 3.72
C MET A 66 -16.57 -4.50 3.64
N CYS A 67 -16.68 -3.58 2.67
CA CYS A 67 -15.79 -2.41 2.57
C CYS A 67 -15.97 -1.52 3.81
N ASP A 68 -17.23 -1.23 4.16
CA ASP A 68 -17.56 -0.32 5.24
C ASP A 68 -17.08 -0.81 6.62
N LEU A 69 -17.22 -2.10 6.92
CA LEU A 69 -16.69 -2.70 8.16
C LEU A 69 -15.17 -2.55 8.31
N LEU A 70 -14.44 -2.35 7.20
CA LEU A 70 -12.99 -2.19 7.19
C LEU A 70 -12.56 -0.72 7.08
N TRP A 71 -13.36 0.14 6.45
CA TRP A 71 -12.93 1.48 6.03
C TRP A 71 -13.74 2.66 6.59
N SER A 72 -14.87 2.42 7.26
CA SER A 72 -15.64 3.53 7.83
C SER A 72 -14.97 4.13 9.06
N ASP A 73 -15.21 5.42 9.28
CA ASP A 73 -14.65 6.20 10.38
C ASP A 73 -15.74 6.97 11.13
N PRO A 74 -15.56 7.29 12.43
CA PRO A 74 -16.43 8.26 13.08
C PRO A 74 -16.26 9.64 12.44
N SER A 75 -17.31 10.47 12.41
CA SER A 75 -17.17 11.85 11.96
C SER A 75 -16.17 12.64 12.83
N GLU A 76 -15.53 13.66 12.26
CA GLU A 76 -14.54 14.47 12.99
C GLU A 76 -15.15 15.14 14.24
N ASP A 77 -16.41 15.57 14.10
CA ASP A 77 -17.24 16.19 15.12
C ASP A 77 -18.09 15.17 15.91
N TYR A 78 -17.72 13.87 15.92
CA TYR A 78 -18.51 12.80 16.54
C TYR A 78 -18.97 13.15 17.97
N GLY A 79 -20.27 13.12 18.17
CA GLY A 79 -20.96 13.49 19.41
C GLY A 79 -21.28 14.98 19.54
N ASN A 80 -20.86 15.86 18.63
CA ASN A 80 -21.20 17.28 18.59
C ASN A 80 -21.67 17.70 17.19
N GLU A 81 -22.27 16.76 16.46
CA GLU A 81 -22.66 16.94 15.07
C GLU A 81 -23.73 18.02 14.92
N LYS A 82 -23.62 18.82 13.85
CA LYS A 82 -24.65 19.81 13.49
C LYS A 82 -25.78 19.21 12.64
N SER A 83 -25.45 18.19 11.85
CA SER A 83 -26.40 17.44 11.04
C SER A 83 -26.85 16.19 11.79
N VAL A 84 -28.09 15.75 11.53
CA VAL A 84 -28.64 14.51 12.08
C VAL A 84 -28.40 13.32 11.13
N GLU A 85 -27.67 13.53 10.02
CA GLU A 85 -27.35 12.44 9.10
C GLU A 85 -26.51 11.36 9.79
N HIS A 86 -26.91 10.10 9.59
CA HIS A 86 -26.24 8.95 10.18
C HIS A 86 -24.91 8.65 9.48
N PHE A 87 -24.89 8.80 8.17
CA PHE A 87 -23.75 8.46 7.32
C PHE A 87 -23.51 9.56 6.30
N ALA A 88 -22.26 9.98 6.16
CA ALA A 88 -21.80 10.90 5.12
C ALA A 88 -20.62 10.26 4.37
N HIS A 89 -20.38 10.62 3.12
CA HIS A 89 -19.28 10.05 2.35
C HIS A 89 -17.91 10.34 3.01
N ASN A 90 -17.06 9.32 3.17
CA ASN A 90 -15.76 9.48 3.80
C ASN A 90 -14.74 10.06 2.80
N THR A 91 -14.56 11.38 2.88
CA THR A 91 -13.63 12.13 2.02
C THR A 91 -12.16 11.88 2.35
N VAL A 92 -11.84 11.44 3.56
CA VAL A 92 -10.46 11.13 3.99
C VAL A 92 -9.99 9.81 3.37
N ARG A 93 -10.86 8.79 3.35
CA ARG A 93 -10.58 7.47 2.76
C ARG A 93 -10.86 7.41 1.25
N GLY A 94 -11.72 8.28 0.74
CA GLY A 94 -12.17 8.29 -0.65
C GLY A 94 -13.08 7.10 -1.02
N CYS A 95 -13.54 6.34 -0.02
CA CYS A 95 -14.48 5.23 -0.11
C CYS A 95 -15.17 5.09 1.25
N SER A 96 -16.25 4.31 1.36
CA SER A 96 -16.99 4.12 2.62
C SER A 96 -17.55 5.45 3.19
N TYR A 97 -17.92 5.46 4.46
CA TYR A 97 -18.68 6.52 5.12
C TYR A 97 -18.04 6.98 6.43
N PHE A 98 -18.27 8.25 6.76
CA PHE A 98 -18.26 8.73 8.13
C PHE A 98 -19.58 8.37 8.80
N TYR A 99 -19.53 7.81 10.00
CA TYR A 99 -20.73 7.54 10.82
C TYR A 99 -20.79 8.47 12.04
N SER A 100 -21.99 8.94 12.36
CA SER A 100 -22.22 9.87 13.46
C SER A 100 -22.58 9.15 14.77
N TYR A 101 -22.54 9.89 15.87
CA TYR A 101 -22.93 9.43 17.21
C TYR A 101 -24.38 8.93 17.26
N PRO A 102 -25.39 9.58 16.65
CA PRO A 102 -26.73 9.02 16.51
C PRO A 102 -26.74 7.65 15.84
N ALA A 103 -26.01 7.48 14.72
CA ALA A 103 -25.95 6.20 13.99
C ALA A 103 -25.44 5.06 14.87
N VAL A 104 -24.39 5.32 15.67
CA VAL A 104 -23.84 4.34 16.61
C VAL A 104 -24.83 4.05 17.74
N CYS A 105 -25.48 5.08 18.30
CA CYS A 105 -26.45 4.88 19.37
C CYS A 105 -27.63 4.02 18.93
N ASP A 106 -28.18 4.28 17.74
CA ASP A 106 -29.28 3.50 17.18
C ASP A 106 -28.87 2.05 16.94
N PHE A 107 -27.68 1.83 16.37
CA PHE A 107 -27.15 0.47 16.18
C PHE A 107 -26.97 -0.28 17.51
N LEU A 108 -26.40 0.38 18.52
CA LEU A 108 -26.20 -0.21 19.84
C LEU A 108 -27.52 -0.57 20.52
N GLN A 109 -28.53 0.30 20.44
CA GLN A 109 -29.86 0.04 21.00
C GLN A 109 -30.54 -1.13 20.29
N ASN A 110 -30.55 -1.13 18.95
CA ASN A 110 -31.21 -2.16 18.15
C ASN A 110 -30.58 -3.55 18.38
N ASN A 111 -29.29 -3.61 18.67
CA ASN A 111 -28.56 -4.86 18.86
C ASN A 111 -28.29 -5.21 20.33
N SER A 112 -28.83 -4.43 21.28
CA SER A 112 -28.61 -4.61 22.73
C SER A 112 -27.12 -4.65 23.12
N LEU A 113 -26.31 -3.78 22.51
CA LEU A 113 -24.87 -3.66 22.74
C LEU A 113 -24.53 -2.47 23.62
N LEU A 114 -23.38 -2.53 24.28
CA LEU A 114 -22.86 -1.49 25.16
C LEU A 114 -22.00 -0.46 24.43
N SER A 115 -21.16 -0.91 23.49
CA SER A 115 -20.20 -0.07 22.77
C SER A 115 -19.65 -0.75 21.52
N VAL A 116 -19.15 0.05 20.57
CA VAL A 116 -18.35 -0.42 19.45
C VAL A 116 -16.87 -0.20 19.75
N ILE A 117 -16.05 -1.24 19.60
CA ILE A 117 -14.59 -1.18 19.74
C ILE A 117 -13.98 -1.32 18.36
N ARG A 118 -13.13 -0.36 17.97
CA ARG A 118 -12.51 -0.32 16.65
C ARG A 118 -11.06 0.14 16.64
N ALA A 119 -10.43 0.12 15.46
CA ALA A 119 -9.03 0.47 15.27
C ALA A 119 -8.85 1.54 14.16
N HIS A 120 -8.01 1.28 13.14
CA HIS A 120 -7.87 2.03 11.88
C HIS A 120 -7.33 3.47 11.91
N GLU A 121 -7.64 4.28 12.94
CA GLU A 121 -7.16 5.66 13.07
C GLU A 121 -6.09 5.77 14.15
N ALA A 122 -4.93 6.35 13.79
CA ALA A 122 -3.84 6.60 14.73
C ALA A 122 -4.28 7.56 15.85
N GLN A 123 -3.86 7.27 17.08
CA GLN A 123 -4.17 8.07 18.27
C GLN A 123 -2.89 8.40 19.02
N ASP A 124 -2.72 9.66 19.43
CA ASP A 124 -1.55 10.11 20.20
C ASP A 124 -1.37 9.32 21.51
N ALA A 125 -2.47 9.08 22.23
CA ALA A 125 -2.47 8.25 23.44
C ALA A 125 -2.53 6.74 23.16
N GLY A 126 -2.60 6.31 21.90
CA GLY A 126 -2.84 4.92 21.50
C GLY A 126 -4.30 4.46 21.69
N TYR A 127 -5.19 5.33 22.16
CA TYR A 127 -6.63 5.08 22.23
C TYR A 127 -7.43 6.39 22.24
N ARG A 128 -8.72 6.29 21.96
CA ARG A 128 -9.70 7.37 22.14
C ARG A 128 -11.03 6.80 22.61
N MET A 129 -11.56 7.35 23.69
CA MET A 129 -12.93 7.09 24.14
C MET A 129 -13.82 8.23 23.65
N TYR A 130 -14.88 7.90 22.92
CA TYR A 130 -15.78 8.90 22.35
C TYR A 130 -16.94 9.20 23.31
N ARG A 131 -17.87 10.06 22.85
CA ARG A 131 -19.05 10.49 23.63
C ARG A 131 -19.77 9.28 24.23
N LYS A 132 -20.10 9.40 25.52
CA LYS A 132 -20.83 8.39 26.28
C LYS A 132 -22.28 8.30 25.80
N SER A 133 -22.78 7.07 25.67
CA SER A 133 -24.21 6.84 25.45
C SER A 133 -25.01 7.41 26.62
N GLN A 134 -26.11 8.10 26.31
CA GLN A 134 -27.00 8.68 27.31
C GLN A 134 -27.69 7.60 28.15
N THR A 135 -27.93 6.43 27.57
CA THR A 135 -28.64 5.32 28.22
C THR A 135 -27.76 4.56 29.21
N THR A 136 -26.50 4.29 28.85
CA THR A 136 -25.60 3.43 29.65
C THR A 136 -24.54 4.20 30.43
N GLY A 137 -24.28 5.46 30.07
CA GLY A 137 -23.16 6.25 30.62
C GLY A 137 -21.77 5.74 30.21
N PHE A 138 -21.71 4.74 29.33
CA PHE A 138 -20.48 4.14 28.82
C PHE A 138 -20.11 4.74 27.45
N PRO A 139 -18.80 4.88 27.10
CA PRO A 139 -18.38 5.35 25.77
C PRO A 139 -19.09 4.57 24.65
N SER A 140 -19.78 5.27 23.75
CA SER A 140 -20.50 4.62 22.63
C SER A 140 -19.53 3.96 21.63
N LEU A 141 -18.34 4.55 21.48
CA LEU A 141 -17.29 4.12 20.58
C LEU A 141 -15.93 4.22 21.28
N ILE A 142 -15.04 3.28 20.98
CA ILE A 142 -13.65 3.27 21.44
C ILE A 142 -12.74 2.95 20.26
N THR A 143 -11.75 3.80 20.00
CA THR A 143 -10.66 3.51 19.06
C THR A 143 -9.45 3.04 19.85
N ILE A 144 -8.85 1.90 19.46
CA ILE A 144 -7.60 1.36 20.00
C ILE A 144 -6.56 1.31 18.88
N PHE A 145 -5.36 1.83 19.16
CA PHE A 145 -4.24 1.86 18.22
C PHE A 145 -2.98 1.32 18.87
N SER A 146 -2.41 0.27 18.29
CA SER A 146 -1.36 -0.53 18.92
C SER A 146 0.03 -0.41 18.27
N ALA A 147 0.25 0.59 17.40
CA ALA A 147 1.55 0.88 16.79
C ALA A 147 2.17 2.16 17.40
N PRO A 148 3.15 2.06 18.32
CA PRO A 148 3.76 3.23 18.94
C PRO A 148 4.80 3.85 18.00
N ASN A 149 4.98 5.17 18.06
CA ASN A 149 5.82 5.92 17.12
C ASN A 149 5.55 5.53 15.66
N TYR A 150 4.27 5.59 15.27
CA TYR A 150 3.82 5.17 13.95
C TYR A 150 4.63 5.87 12.85
N LEU A 151 5.06 5.08 11.86
CA LEU A 151 5.91 5.51 10.74
C LEU A 151 7.21 6.23 11.15
N ASP A 152 7.71 5.98 12.35
CA ASP A 152 8.90 6.62 12.94
C ASP A 152 8.85 8.15 13.09
N VAL A 153 7.66 8.76 12.90
CA VAL A 153 7.48 10.22 12.91
C VAL A 153 6.40 10.71 13.88
N TYR A 154 5.37 9.90 14.14
CA TYR A 154 4.20 10.35 14.92
C TYR A 154 4.52 10.55 16.41
N ASN A 155 5.52 9.85 16.94
CA ASN A 155 5.88 9.86 18.36
C ASN A 155 4.70 9.53 19.32
N ASN A 156 3.65 8.88 18.81
CA ASN A 156 2.48 8.50 19.57
C ASN A 156 2.76 7.30 20.50
N LYS A 157 1.98 7.18 21.58
CA LYS A 157 1.88 5.95 22.36
C LYS A 157 1.02 4.92 21.62
N ALA A 158 1.20 3.66 21.97
CA ALA A 158 0.27 2.59 21.62
C ALA A 158 -0.49 2.14 22.86
N ALA A 159 -1.64 1.50 22.66
CA ALA A 159 -2.39 0.87 23.74
C ALA A 159 -2.97 -0.49 23.35
N VAL A 160 -3.28 -1.28 24.39
CA VAL A 160 -4.13 -2.47 24.32
C VAL A 160 -5.26 -2.37 25.33
N LEU A 161 -6.42 -2.90 24.97
CA LEU A 161 -7.59 -2.97 25.85
C LEU A 161 -7.63 -4.34 26.52
N LYS A 162 -7.56 -4.35 27.85
CA LYS A 162 -7.72 -5.53 28.69
C LYS A 162 -9.09 -5.50 29.37
N TYR A 163 -9.96 -6.42 29.01
CA TYR A 163 -11.26 -6.58 29.65
C TYR A 163 -11.24 -7.82 30.55
N GLU A 164 -11.31 -7.60 31.86
CA GLU A 164 -11.23 -8.66 32.88
C GLU A 164 -12.07 -8.26 34.09
N ASN A 165 -12.84 -9.19 34.67
CA ASN A 165 -13.69 -8.94 35.84
C ASN A 165 -14.66 -7.75 35.67
N ASN A 166 -15.27 -7.61 34.48
CA ASN A 166 -16.13 -6.49 34.09
C ASN A 166 -15.45 -5.10 34.13
N VAL A 167 -14.12 -5.05 34.24
CA VAL A 167 -13.33 -3.82 34.20
C VAL A 167 -12.59 -3.74 32.89
N MET A 168 -12.73 -2.60 32.21
CA MET A 168 -11.97 -2.27 31.01
C MET A 168 -10.74 -1.45 31.41
N ASN A 169 -9.55 -2.01 31.23
CA ASN A 169 -8.28 -1.38 31.53
C ASN A 169 -7.49 -1.15 30.24
N ILE A 170 -7.08 0.09 30.00
CA ILE A 170 -6.23 0.45 28.87
C ILE A 170 -4.78 0.46 29.32
N ARG A 171 -3.96 -0.41 28.73
CA ARG A 171 -2.52 -0.44 28.97
C ARG A 171 -1.77 0.18 27.82
N GLN A 172 -1.10 1.30 28.10
CA GLN A 172 -0.27 2.00 27.13
C GLN A 172 1.17 1.50 27.15
N PHE A 173 1.85 1.59 26.01
CA PHE A 173 3.27 1.28 25.86
C PHE A 173 3.93 2.19 24.80
N ASN A 174 5.25 2.34 24.89
CA ASN A 174 6.05 3.16 23.97
C ASN A 174 6.76 2.27 22.93
N CYS A 175 7.39 2.90 21.94
CA CYS A 175 8.17 2.22 20.91
C CYS A 175 9.42 1.55 21.47
N SER A 176 9.98 0.64 20.67
CA SER A 176 11.25 -0.03 20.91
C SER A 176 12.15 0.17 19.69
N PRO A 177 13.49 0.20 19.86
CA PRO A 177 14.40 0.27 18.72
C PRO A 177 14.17 -0.91 17.76
N HIS A 178 14.24 -0.66 16.44
CA HIS A 178 14.19 -1.69 15.40
C HIS A 178 15.31 -1.47 14.37
N PRO A 179 15.69 -2.51 13.61
CA PRO A 179 16.67 -2.37 12.54
C PRO A 179 16.22 -1.34 11.50
N TYR A 180 17.18 -0.56 11.00
CA TYR A 180 16.96 0.38 9.93
C TYR A 180 16.88 -0.34 8.58
N TRP A 181 15.95 0.11 7.73
CA TRP A 181 15.83 -0.32 6.34
C TRP A 181 15.76 0.90 5.44
N LEU A 182 16.43 0.85 4.30
CA LEU A 182 16.21 1.84 3.25
C LEU A 182 14.78 1.70 2.71
N PRO A 183 14.16 2.81 2.25
CA PRO A 183 12.81 2.78 1.67
C PRO A 183 12.67 1.71 0.59
N ASN A 184 11.52 1.02 0.56
CA ASN A 184 11.22 -0.07 -0.36
C ASN A 184 12.24 -1.23 -0.34
N PHE A 185 12.95 -1.43 0.78
CA PHE A 185 14.01 -2.44 0.93
C PHE A 185 15.10 -2.33 -0.15
N MET A 186 15.37 -1.12 -0.62
CA MET A 186 16.39 -0.85 -1.62
C MET A 186 17.78 -1.25 -1.10
N ASP A 187 18.58 -1.92 -1.92
CA ASP A 187 19.96 -2.22 -1.58
C ASP A 187 20.85 -0.97 -1.70
N VAL A 188 21.99 -0.99 -0.99
CA VAL A 188 22.89 0.15 -0.91
C VAL A 188 23.51 0.53 -2.25
N PHE A 189 23.64 -0.40 -3.20
CA PHE A 189 24.16 -0.08 -4.53
C PHE A 189 23.10 0.65 -5.35
N THR A 190 21.87 0.14 -5.40
CA THR A 190 20.76 0.82 -6.08
C THR A 190 20.55 2.23 -5.53
N TRP A 191 20.67 2.40 -4.21
CA TRP A 191 20.55 3.70 -3.56
C TRP A 191 21.69 4.67 -3.88
N SER A 192 22.94 4.21 -3.82
CA SER A 192 24.12 5.09 -3.91
C SER A 192 24.65 5.31 -5.32
N LEU A 193 24.43 4.36 -6.25
CA LEU A 193 25.01 4.40 -7.60
C LEU A 193 24.62 5.66 -8.40
N PRO A 194 23.36 6.17 -8.34
CA PRO A 194 23.02 7.44 -8.99
C PRO A 194 23.86 8.61 -8.48
N PHE A 195 24.07 8.68 -7.15
CA PHE A 195 24.87 9.73 -6.53
C PHE A 195 26.36 9.63 -6.86
N VAL A 196 26.91 8.41 -6.84
CA VAL A 196 28.31 8.18 -7.24
C VAL A 196 28.52 8.60 -8.69
N GLY A 197 27.61 8.21 -9.60
CA GLY A 197 27.65 8.60 -11.00
C GLY A 197 27.64 10.12 -11.19
N GLU A 198 26.77 10.82 -10.46
CA GLU A 198 26.72 12.28 -10.45
C GLU A 198 28.04 12.90 -9.98
N LYS A 199 28.56 12.50 -8.81
CA LYS A 199 29.75 13.13 -8.22
C LYS A 199 31.04 12.84 -8.97
N VAL A 200 31.20 11.64 -9.51
CA VAL A 200 32.33 11.34 -10.40
C VAL A 200 32.23 12.18 -11.67
N THR A 201 31.04 12.32 -12.25
CA THR A 201 30.89 13.11 -13.46
C THR A 201 31.10 14.61 -13.21
N GLU A 202 30.59 15.13 -12.09
CA GLU A 202 30.83 16.50 -11.64
C GLU A 202 32.33 16.78 -11.46
N MET A 203 33.06 15.87 -10.80
CA MET A 203 34.51 15.95 -10.65
C MET A 203 35.21 16.00 -12.02
N LEU A 204 34.83 15.11 -12.96
CA LEU A 204 35.44 15.07 -14.29
C LEU A 204 35.15 16.35 -15.09
N VAL A 205 33.93 16.90 -15.00
CA VAL A 205 33.59 18.19 -15.61
C VAL A 205 34.44 19.30 -15.03
N ASN A 206 34.61 19.35 -13.71
CA ASN A 206 35.42 20.37 -13.05
C ASN A 206 36.91 20.26 -13.44
N ILE A 207 37.46 19.05 -13.57
CA ILE A 207 38.83 18.82 -14.06
C ILE A 207 38.97 19.28 -15.52
N LEU A 208 38.01 18.97 -16.38
CA LEU A 208 38.05 19.35 -17.79
C LEU A 208 37.88 20.86 -17.98
N ASN A 209 37.15 21.53 -17.10
CA ASN A 209 37.03 22.99 -17.08
C ASN A 209 38.32 23.71 -16.64
N ILE A 210 39.35 22.98 -16.16
CA ILE A 210 40.69 23.55 -15.92
C ILE A 210 41.44 23.78 -17.24
N CYS A 211 41.13 23.01 -18.29
CA CYS A 211 41.61 23.31 -19.64
C CYS A 211 40.77 24.49 -20.17
N SER A 212 41.26 25.71 -19.92
CA SER A 212 40.70 26.94 -20.43
C SER A 212 40.54 26.90 -21.95
N ASP A 213 39.56 27.65 -22.46
CA ASP A 213 39.37 27.87 -23.90
C ASP A 213 40.69 28.25 -24.61
N ASP A 214 41.64 28.87 -23.90
CA ASP A 214 43.00 29.19 -24.39
C ASP A 214 43.83 27.98 -24.87
N GLU A 215 43.68 26.78 -24.31
CA GLU A 215 44.35 25.56 -24.84
C GLU A 215 43.63 24.97 -26.05
N LEU A 216 42.36 25.35 -26.26
CA LEU A 216 41.53 24.95 -27.41
C LEU A 216 41.62 25.96 -28.57
N ILE A 217 41.92 27.23 -28.28
CA ILE A 217 42.04 28.36 -29.24
C ILE A 217 43.51 28.72 -29.51
N SER A 218 44.49 27.91 -29.06
CA SER A 218 45.85 28.00 -29.60
C SER A 218 45.84 27.61 -31.09
N ASP A 219 45.48 28.61 -31.90
CA ASP A 219 45.69 28.80 -33.34
C ASP A 219 47.01 29.57 -33.54
N GLY A 220 48.02 29.27 -32.71
CA GLY A 220 49.38 29.70 -32.95
C GLY A 220 50.04 28.77 -33.95
N ASP A 221 49.92 29.10 -35.23
CA ASP A 221 50.79 28.71 -36.35
C ASP A 221 51.81 27.58 -36.05
N GLU A 222 51.41 26.32 -36.27
CA GLU A 222 52.36 25.28 -36.64
C GLU A 222 51.76 24.46 -37.78
N THR A 223 52.11 24.86 -39.00
CA THR A 223 52.20 23.94 -40.14
C THR A 223 53.10 22.77 -39.75
N LEU A 224 52.55 21.65 -39.27
CA LEU A 224 53.06 20.27 -39.42
C LEU A 224 52.16 19.23 -38.71
N GLU A 225 51.93 18.12 -39.41
CA GLU A 225 51.40 16.81 -38.97
C GLU A 225 49.91 16.68 -38.56
N GLY A 226 49.13 16.01 -39.42
CA GLY A 226 47.71 15.63 -39.21
C GLY A 226 47.42 14.66 -38.05
N GLY A 227 48.38 14.38 -37.17
CA GLY A 227 48.18 13.61 -35.92
C GLY A 227 47.64 14.45 -34.75
N THR A 228 47.88 15.77 -34.75
CA THR A 228 47.48 16.69 -33.67
C THR A 228 45.99 17.05 -33.73
N THR A 229 45.42 17.17 -34.94
CA THR A 229 44.01 17.46 -35.18
C THR A 229 43.10 16.32 -34.71
N VAL A 230 43.48 15.07 -34.98
CA VAL A 230 42.75 13.87 -34.52
C VAL A 230 42.73 13.79 -32.99
N ARG A 231 43.85 14.13 -32.33
CA ARG A 231 43.94 14.15 -30.86
C ARG A 231 43.08 15.26 -30.23
N LYS A 232 43.04 16.46 -30.84
CA LYS A 232 42.13 17.55 -30.45
C LYS A 232 40.66 17.14 -30.58
N GLU A 233 40.30 16.41 -31.64
CA GLU A 233 38.93 15.92 -31.85
C GLU A 233 38.51 14.82 -30.84
N ILE A 234 39.42 13.91 -30.49
CA ILE A 234 39.19 12.89 -29.46
C ILE A 234 38.91 13.55 -28.09
N ILE A 235 39.66 14.58 -27.72
CA ILE A 235 39.45 15.31 -26.46
C ILE A 235 38.09 16.02 -26.46
N ARG A 236 37.75 16.70 -27.55
CA ARG A 236 36.43 17.35 -27.73
C ARG A 236 35.26 16.35 -27.60
N ASN A 237 35.40 15.15 -28.16
CA ASN A 237 34.38 14.10 -28.06
C ASN A 237 34.26 13.54 -26.64
N LYS A 238 35.37 13.40 -25.90
CA LYS A 238 35.36 12.98 -24.48
C LYS A 238 34.68 14.02 -23.59
N ILE A 239 34.96 15.32 -23.78
CA ILE A 239 34.30 16.42 -23.06
C ILE A 239 32.78 16.38 -23.31
N ARG A 240 32.36 16.25 -24.58
CA ARG A 240 30.93 16.15 -24.93
C ARG A 240 30.25 14.91 -24.34
N ALA A 241 30.94 13.77 -24.29
CA ALA A 241 30.41 12.55 -23.68
C ALA A 241 30.21 12.70 -22.16
N ILE A 242 31.20 13.29 -21.47
CA ILE A 242 31.15 13.55 -20.02
C ILE A 242 30.05 14.56 -19.69
N GLY A 243 29.90 15.64 -20.46
CA GLY A 243 28.81 16.59 -20.29
C GLY A 243 27.42 15.97 -20.49
N LYS A 244 27.27 15.04 -21.44
CA LYS A 244 26.03 14.27 -21.63
C LYS A 244 25.75 13.33 -20.45
N MET A 245 26.76 12.63 -19.93
CA MET A 245 26.62 11.80 -18.74
C MET A 245 26.24 12.62 -17.50
N ALA A 246 26.83 13.80 -17.32
CA ALA A 246 26.58 14.66 -16.16
C ALA A 246 25.10 15.03 -16.09
N ARG A 247 24.55 15.41 -17.26
CA ARG A 247 23.14 15.72 -17.43
C ARG A 247 22.24 14.51 -17.14
N VAL A 248 22.60 13.32 -17.64
CA VAL A 248 21.84 12.09 -17.38
C VAL A 248 21.78 11.75 -15.88
N PHE A 249 22.92 11.85 -15.16
CA PHE A 249 22.97 11.52 -13.74
C PHE A 249 22.29 12.55 -12.84
N SER A 250 22.42 13.86 -13.12
CA SER A 250 21.68 14.90 -12.39
C SER A 250 20.17 14.70 -12.53
N VAL A 251 19.70 14.38 -13.74
CA VAL A 251 18.29 14.08 -14.02
C VAL A 251 17.81 12.83 -13.27
N LEU A 252 18.61 11.75 -13.24
CA LEU A 252 18.26 10.53 -12.50
C LEU A 252 18.04 10.75 -11.00
N ARG A 253 18.65 11.78 -10.40
CA ARG A 253 18.52 12.11 -8.98
C ARG A 253 17.44 13.14 -8.73
N GLU A 254 17.52 14.29 -9.39
CA GLU A 254 16.59 15.42 -9.23
C GLU A 254 15.17 15.01 -9.62
N GLU A 255 15.04 14.17 -10.64
CA GLU A 255 13.77 13.65 -11.15
C GLU A 255 13.61 12.16 -10.83
N SER A 256 14.21 11.67 -9.75
CA SER A 256 14.15 10.25 -9.39
C SER A 256 12.71 9.73 -9.29
N GLU A 257 11.79 10.53 -8.74
CA GLU A 257 10.36 10.23 -8.69
C GLU A 257 9.72 10.19 -10.08
N SER A 258 9.92 11.22 -10.92
CA SER A 258 9.43 11.28 -12.30
C SER A 258 9.98 10.14 -13.17
N VAL A 259 11.21 9.72 -12.92
CA VAL A 259 11.84 8.57 -13.58
C VAL A 259 11.21 7.26 -13.12
N LEU A 260 10.91 7.12 -11.82
CA LEU A 260 10.24 5.96 -11.27
C LEU A 260 8.80 5.84 -11.79
N THR A 261 8.06 6.95 -11.89
CA THR A 261 6.71 6.96 -12.47
C THR A 261 6.74 6.59 -13.95
N LEU A 262 7.65 7.17 -14.75
CA LEU A 262 7.78 6.86 -16.17
C LEU A 262 8.17 5.39 -16.42
N LYS A 263 9.04 4.82 -15.56
CA LYS A 263 9.34 3.38 -15.58
C LYS A 263 8.13 2.52 -15.23
N GLY A 264 7.23 3.00 -14.36
CA GLY A 264 5.97 2.33 -14.04
C GLY A 264 4.96 2.36 -15.18
N LEU A 265 4.98 3.40 -16.01
CA LEU A 265 4.08 3.57 -17.17
C LEU A 265 4.56 2.84 -18.44
N THR A 266 5.81 2.38 -18.48
CA THR A 266 6.37 1.70 -19.65
C THR A 266 6.19 0.17 -19.55
N PRO A 267 5.67 -0.51 -20.60
CA PRO A 267 5.38 -1.96 -20.56
C PRO A 267 6.61 -2.84 -20.27
N THR A 268 7.81 -2.35 -20.57
CA THR A 268 9.08 -3.05 -20.38
C THR A 268 9.83 -2.66 -19.11
N GLY A 269 9.34 -1.69 -18.33
CA GLY A 269 10.02 -1.18 -17.13
C GLY A 269 11.33 -0.43 -17.42
N THR A 270 11.65 -0.17 -18.68
CA THR A 270 12.85 0.51 -19.14
C THR A 270 12.51 1.88 -19.71
N LEU A 271 13.30 2.90 -19.41
CA LEU A 271 13.12 4.23 -19.97
C LEU A 271 13.38 4.23 -21.50
N PRO A 272 12.61 4.99 -22.28
CA PRO A 272 12.91 5.18 -23.70
C PRO A 272 14.28 5.83 -23.92
N LEU A 273 14.95 5.46 -25.02
CA LEU A 273 16.30 5.95 -25.32
C LEU A 273 16.32 7.48 -25.46
N GLY A 274 17.27 8.14 -24.79
CA GLY A 274 17.48 9.59 -24.90
C GLY A 274 16.65 10.46 -23.94
N VAL A 275 15.67 9.89 -23.22
CA VAL A 275 14.79 10.65 -22.30
C VAL A 275 15.56 11.29 -21.16
N LEU A 276 16.54 10.58 -20.59
CA LEU A 276 17.40 11.11 -19.52
C LEU A 276 18.39 12.16 -20.05
N SER A 277 18.76 12.09 -21.33
CA SER A 277 19.72 13.01 -21.94
C SER A 277 19.07 14.36 -22.29
N GLY A 278 17.75 14.38 -22.49
CA GLY A 278 16.97 15.58 -22.78
C GLY A 278 16.56 16.41 -21.56
N GLY A 279 16.77 15.90 -20.34
CA GLY A 279 16.48 16.63 -19.10
C GLY A 279 15.03 16.52 -18.60
N ARG A 280 14.66 17.40 -17.67
CA ARG A 280 13.31 17.46 -17.06
C ARG A 280 12.20 17.62 -18.09
N GLN A 281 12.40 18.43 -19.13
CA GLN A 281 11.38 18.71 -20.14
C GLN A 281 11.00 17.44 -20.93
N THR A 282 11.99 16.62 -21.32
CA THR A 282 11.71 15.36 -22.03
C THR A 282 11.06 14.32 -21.14
N LEU A 283 11.36 14.30 -19.84
CA LEU A 283 10.66 13.44 -18.87
C LEU A 283 9.19 13.83 -18.73
N GLN A 284 8.90 15.13 -18.63
CA GLN A 284 7.53 15.64 -18.52
C GLN A 284 6.73 15.38 -19.80
N THR A 285 7.28 15.66 -20.98
CA THR A 285 6.60 15.42 -22.25
C THR A 285 6.33 13.93 -22.50
N GLU A 286 7.25 13.04 -22.13
CA GLU A 286 7.03 11.60 -22.27
C GLU A 286 6.07 11.05 -21.20
N ALA A 287 6.06 11.64 -19.99
CA ALA A 287 5.05 11.34 -18.98
C ALA A 287 3.66 11.78 -19.44
N GLU A 288 3.52 12.98 -20.01
CA GLU A 288 2.28 13.52 -20.57
C GLU A 288 1.76 12.70 -21.75
N ARG A 289 2.66 12.20 -22.61
CA ARG A 289 2.31 11.23 -23.68
C ARG A 289 1.76 9.91 -23.13
N GLY A 290 2.25 9.46 -21.98
CA GLY A 290 1.68 8.34 -21.24
C GLY A 290 0.34 8.64 -20.56
N HIS A 291 -0.01 9.93 -20.38
CA HIS A 291 -1.23 10.43 -19.74
C HIS A 291 -2.32 10.85 -20.73
N ALA A 292 -2.31 10.40 -22.00
CA ALA A 292 -3.37 10.69 -22.98
C ALA A 292 -4.72 9.96 -22.70
N VAL A 293 -5.08 9.80 -21.43
CA VAL A 293 -6.45 9.58 -20.94
C VAL A 293 -6.67 10.62 -19.83
N PRO A 294 -7.63 11.55 -19.97
CA PRO A 294 -7.62 12.79 -19.20
C PRO A 294 -8.14 12.60 -17.76
N GLN A 295 -7.37 13.06 -16.77
CA GLN A 295 -7.91 13.41 -15.45
C GLN A 295 -7.52 14.85 -15.10
N HIS A 296 -8.54 15.65 -14.80
CA HIS A 296 -8.45 17.07 -14.48
C HIS A 296 -7.73 17.32 -13.15
N LEU A 297 -6.82 18.30 -13.17
CA LEU A 297 -6.02 18.80 -12.06
C LEU A 297 -6.78 19.84 -11.23
N CYS A 298 -6.65 19.81 -9.90
CA CYS A 298 -6.89 20.97 -9.04
C CYS A 298 -5.78 21.06 -7.98
N SER A 299 -5.03 22.18 -8.02
CA SER A 299 -3.92 22.50 -7.11
C SER A 299 -4.32 23.60 -6.13
N GLY A 300 -3.82 23.53 -4.89
CA GLY A 300 -3.83 24.61 -3.89
C GLY A 300 -2.92 24.30 -2.68
N PRO A 301 -2.29 25.29 -2.01
CA PRO A 301 -1.06 25.07 -1.24
C PRO A 301 -1.21 25.02 0.30
N GLY A 302 -0.35 24.24 0.97
CA GLY A 302 0.25 24.56 2.29
C GLY A 302 -0.40 24.01 3.56
N ALA A 303 -0.04 22.78 3.97
CA ALA A 303 -0.01 22.28 5.37
C ALA A 303 0.75 20.92 5.42
N PRO A 304 1.36 20.52 6.56
CA PRO A 304 2.28 19.38 6.61
C PRO A 304 1.55 18.02 6.64
N GLY A 305 2.00 17.09 5.82
CA GLY A 305 1.87 15.63 6.01
C GLY A 305 0.49 15.02 5.73
N SER A 306 0.14 14.80 4.47
CA SER A 306 -0.94 13.90 4.07
C SER A 306 -0.37 12.70 3.31
N GLU A 307 0.17 11.73 4.03
CA GLU A 307 0.47 10.41 3.46
C GLU A 307 -0.48 9.37 4.07
N GLU A 308 -1.23 8.71 3.17
CA GLU A 308 -2.02 7.50 3.34
C GLU A 308 -3.09 7.46 4.46
N PRO A 309 -4.28 7.99 4.15
CA PRO A 309 -5.48 7.24 4.55
C PRO A 309 -6.38 6.87 3.36
N ARG A 310 -6.06 7.31 2.14
CA ARG A 310 -6.92 7.09 0.97
C ARG A 310 -6.74 5.69 0.39
N SER A 311 -7.85 5.07 -0.02
CA SER A 311 -7.81 3.85 -0.84
C SER A 311 -7.04 4.09 -2.14
N PRO A 312 -6.18 3.15 -2.58
CA PRO A 312 -5.41 3.31 -3.81
C PRO A 312 -6.32 3.25 -5.05
N PRO A 313 -6.00 3.98 -6.14
CA PRO A 313 -6.74 3.91 -7.40
C PRO A 313 -6.61 2.52 -8.02
N ARG A 314 -7.74 1.92 -8.46
CA ARG A 314 -7.76 0.62 -9.16
C ARG A 314 -7.72 0.82 -10.68
N SER A 315 -7.05 -0.09 -11.38
CA SER A 315 -7.22 -0.32 -12.82
C SER A 315 -8.36 -1.31 -13.02
N ASP A 316 -9.48 -0.88 -13.60
CA ASP A 316 -10.61 -1.75 -13.89
C ASP A 316 -10.20 -2.83 -14.90
N VAL A 317 -10.22 -4.09 -14.47
CA VAL A 317 -10.15 -5.24 -15.38
C VAL A 317 -11.52 -5.38 -16.03
N LEU A 318 -11.63 -4.99 -17.30
CA LEU A 318 -12.82 -5.23 -18.11
C LEU A 318 -13.11 -6.74 -18.18
N PRO A 319 -14.37 -7.19 -18.04
CA PRO A 319 -14.71 -8.59 -18.23
C PRO A 319 -14.50 -8.99 -19.69
N GLN A 320 -13.72 -10.06 -19.93
CA GLN A 320 -13.63 -10.69 -21.24
C GLN A 320 -15.02 -11.17 -21.68
N GLN A 321 -15.58 -10.53 -22.70
CA GLN A 321 -16.73 -11.06 -23.43
C GLN A 321 -16.27 -12.32 -24.19
N SER A 322 -16.77 -13.48 -23.78
CA SER A 322 -16.68 -14.71 -24.57
C SER A 322 -17.57 -14.57 -25.82
N SER A 323 -16.96 -14.46 -27.00
CA SER A 323 -17.65 -14.57 -28.28
C SER A 323 -18.01 -16.03 -28.56
N SER A 324 -19.30 -16.34 -28.48
CA SER A 324 -19.87 -17.61 -28.95
C SER A 324 -19.95 -17.60 -30.48
N LEU A 325 -19.10 -18.40 -31.13
CA LEU A 325 -19.25 -18.75 -32.54
C LEU A 325 -20.00 -20.09 -32.64
N HIS A 326 -21.20 -20.01 -33.20
CA HIS A 326 -21.99 -21.13 -33.69
C HIS A 326 -21.22 -21.92 -34.76
N THR A 327 -21.17 -23.25 -34.63
CA THR A 327 -21.16 -24.15 -35.80
C THR A 327 -21.84 -25.48 -35.47
N GLU A 328 -22.51 -26.02 -36.47
CA GLU A 328 -23.61 -26.98 -36.47
C GLU A 328 -23.30 -28.40 -35.96
N ALA A 329 -24.37 -29.11 -35.59
CA ALA A 329 -24.39 -30.53 -35.23
C ALA A 329 -24.86 -31.40 -36.41
N LEU A 330 -24.37 -32.67 -36.43
CA LEU A 330 -25.04 -33.98 -36.71
C LEU A 330 -24.03 -35.00 -37.36
N PRO A 331 -24.27 -36.34 -37.36
CA PRO A 331 -24.17 -37.23 -36.19
C PRO A 331 -23.47 -38.61 -36.46
N SER A 332 -23.32 -39.39 -35.38
CA SER A 332 -23.47 -40.86 -35.31
C SER A 332 -22.24 -41.78 -35.08
N GLN A 333 -22.54 -42.82 -34.28
CA GLN A 333 -21.97 -44.18 -34.19
C GLN A 333 -20.82 -44.49 -33.20
N ALA A 334 -21.25 -45.05 -32.06
CA ALA A 334 -21.03 -46.42 -31.55
C ALA A 334 -19.62 -46.99 -31.24
N ALA A 335 -19.63 -47.86 -30.22
CA ALA A 335 -18.59 -48.76 -29.68
C ALA A 335 -17.54 -48.10 -28.76
N GLY A 336 -17.16 -48.62 -27.60
CA GLY A 336 -17.47 -49.85 -26.86
C GLY A 336 -16.65 -49.88 -25.56
N SER A 337 -17.02 -50.79 -24.65
CA SER A 337 -16.33 -51.33 -23.46
C SER A 337 -14.84 -50.94 -23.26
N TRP A 338 -14.33 -50.76 -22.03
CA TRP A 338 -14.04 -51.83 -21.07
C TRP A 338 -13.86 -51.32 -19.63
N PHE A 339 -14.33 -52.18 -18.72
CA PHE A 339 -14.20 -52.20 -17.25
C PHE A 339 -12.78 -52.35 -16.73
N ALA A 340 -12.63 -52.04 -15.42
CA ALA A 340 -11.81 -52.70 -14.37
C ALA A 340 -10.94 -51.69 -13.61
N ASP A 341 -10.81 -51.68 -12.29
CA ASP A 341 -11.49 -52.33 -11.17
C ASP A 341 -10.91 -51.63 -9.92
N GLN A 342 -11.72 -51.39 -8.89
CA GLN A 342 -11.18 -51.12 -7.55
C GLN A 342 -10.95 -52.45 -6.83
N PRO A 343 -10.14 -52.45 -5.76
CA PRO A 343 -10.77 -52.84 -4.50
C PRO A 343 -10.29 -52.03 -3.30
N ASP A 344 -11.27 -51.61 -2.50
CA ASP A 344 -11.21 -51.44 -1.04
C ASP A 344 -12.00 -52.65 -0.46
N PRO A 345 -11.69 -53.26 0.71
CA PRO A 345 -12.05 -52.61 1.99
C PRO A 345 -11.17 -52.98 3.21
N GLY A 346 -11.08 -52.07 4.18
CA GLY A 346 -10.50 -52.38 5.49
C GLY A 346 -10.86 -51.40 6.60
N ARG A 347 -12.06 -51.56 7.16
CA ARG A 347 -12.56 -50.89 8.39
C ARG A 347 -11.51 -50.81 9.51
N ASN A 348 -11.42 -49.67 10.17
CA ASN A 348 -11.36 -49.60 11.63
C ASN A 348 -11.97 -48.28 12.14
N THR A 349 -13.11 -48.43 12.82
CA THR A 349 -13.69 -47.47 13.75
C THR A 349 -12.79 -47.33 14.98
N TRP A 350 -12.71 -46.13 15.58
CA TRP A 350 -12.98 -45.85 17.01
C TRP A 350 -12.30 -44.54 17.50
N HIS A 351 -13.13 -43.70 18.10
CA HIS A 351 -12.86 -42.72 19.16
C HIS A 351 -12.09 -41.41 18.89
N SER A 352 -12.85 -40.31 19.04
CA SER A 352 -12.38 -39.00 19.52
C SER A 352 -11.66 -39.12 20.87
N PRO A 353 -10.67 -38.25 21.12
CA PRO A 353 -10.68 -37.53 22.38
C PRO A 353 -10.43 -36.03 22.21
N SER A 354 -11.28 -35.28 22.89
CA SER A 354 -11.04 -33.96 23.43
C SER A 354 -9.66 -33.85 24.12
N SER A 355 -8.83 -32.89 23.73
CA SER A 355 -7.97 -32.09 24.63
C SER A 355 -6.99 -31.24 23.82
N PHE A 356 -7.14 -29.92 23.90
CA PHE A 356 -6.08 -28.97 23.61
C PHE A 356 -5.06 -28.99 24.77
N PRO A 357 -3.75 -28.93 24.50
CA PRO A 357 -2.80 -28.37 25.43
C PRO A 357 -2.27 -26.99 24.98
N PRO A 358 -1.74 -26.19 25.91
CA PRO A 358 -1.67 -24.72 25.81
C PRO A 358 -0.28 -24.20 25.40
N PHE A 359 -0.27 -22.95 24.93
CA PHE A 359 0.84 -21.98 25.04
C PHE A 359 2.27 -22.47 24.74
N VAL A 360 2.73 -22.23 23.50
CA VAL A 360 4.17 -22.11 23.23
C VAL A 360 4.60 -20.67 23.48
N ARG A 361 5.25 -20.48 24.63
CA ARG A 361 5.92 -19.27 25.09
C ARG A 361 7.24 -19.12 24.32
N TRP A 362 7.29 -18.26 23.31
CA TRP A 362 8.57 -17.87 22.71
C TRP A 362 9.28 -16.86 23.60
N GLY A 363 10.19 -17.41 24.40
CA GLY A 363 11.17 -16.66 25.16
C GLY A 363 12.24 -16.06 24.25
N ARG A 364 12.70 -14.89 24.69
CA ARG A 364 13.93 -14.19 24.30
C ARG A 364 15.04 -15.12 23.84
N PHE A 365 15.61 -14.84 22.67
CA PHE A 365 17.03 -15.08 22.41
C PHE A 365 17.58 -13.93 21.55
N ALA A 366 18.36 -13.07 22.20
CA ALA A 366 19.52 -12.40 21.63
C ALA A 366 20.73 -13.35 21.84
N PRO A 367 21.85 -13.25 21.11
CA PRO A 367 22.57 -12.02 20.78
C PRO A 367 22.53 -11.60 19.30
#